data_AF-A0A959Q889-F1
#
_entry.id   AF-A0A959Q889-F1
#
_cell.length_a   1.000
_cell.length_b   1.000
_cell.length_c   1.000
_cell.angle_alpha   90.00
_cell.angle_beta   90.00
_cell.angle_gamma   90.00
#
_symmetry.space_group_name_H-M   'P 1'
#
loop_
_entity.id
_entity.type
_entity.pdbx_description
1 polymer ?
#
loop_
_entity_poly.entity_id
_entity_poly.type
_entity_poly.pdbx_seq_one_letter_code
_entity_poly.pdbx_strand_id
1 'polypeptide(L)'
;MNDLTQEILDQDTIQTTQTRRGLLPLWIKVFIWLFFFFGGILPIGLVFGLLGWQFDMALYGLETTFPLSLSGLILFGLFAVKGMVSFGLWTEKDWGVRLAIADAMVGIVICLFDMFVMPFLQETPAIGIRLELIPLIPYLIKMRKIRIEWATTAQKQR
;
A
#
# COMPACT_ATOMS: atom_id res chain seq x y z
N MET A 1 44.76 23.39 12.49
CA MET A 1 44.53 21.94 12.68
C MET A 1 43.17 21.60 13.31
N ASN A 2 42.33 22.57 13.72
CA ASN A 2 40.97 22.28 14.23
C ASN A 2 39.89 22.25 13.14
N ASP A 3 40.08 22.94 12.01
CA ASP A 3 39.08 23.04 10.93
C ASP A 3 38.88 21.72 10.18
N LEU A 4 39.97 21.08 9.75
CA LEU A 4 39.93 19.78 9.06
C LEU A 4 39.32 18.67 9.92
N THR A 5 39.54 18.71 11.23
CA THR A 5 38.98 17.72 12.15
C THR A 5 37.48 17.95 12.36
N GLN A 6 37.02 19.20 12.37
CA GLN A 6 35.59 19.53 12.41
C GLN A 6 34.90 19.16 11.08
N GLU A 7 35.55 19.38 9.94
CA GLU A 7 35.01 19.01 8.62
C GLU A 7 34.88 17.48 8.45
N ILE A 8 35.86 16.71 8.95
CA ILE A 8 35.82 15.23 8.96
C ILE A 8 34.77 14.72 9.96
N LEU A 9 34.65 15.34 11.14
CA LEU A 9 33.64 14.98 12.13
C LEU A 9 32.22 15.32 11.66
N ASP A 10 32.01 16.46 11.00
CA ASP A 10 30.72 16.84 10.42
C ASP A 10 30.36 15.92 9.24
N GLN A 11 31.31 15.51 8.40
CA GLN A 11 31.05 14.59 7.30
C GLN A 11 30.61 13.20 7.77
N ASP A 12 31.15 12.70 8.89
CA ASP A 12 30.70 11.45 9.51
C ASP A 12 29.41 11.62 10.35
N THR A 13 29.16 12.80 10.91
CA THR A 13 27.95 13.08 11.72
C THR A 13 26.72 13.34 10.83
N ILE A 14 26.90 13.80 9.59
CA ILE A 14 25.85 13.83 8.54
C ILE A 14 25.71 12.46 7.83
N GLN A 15 26.28 11.37 8.36
CA GLN A 15 25.66 10.06 8.18
C GLN A 15 24.40 9.99 9.04
N THR A 16 23.43 10.86 8.74
CA THR A 16 22.07 10.75 9.26
C THR A 16 21.67 9.29 9.11
N THR A 17 21.36 8.66 10.24
CA THR A 17 20.81 7.32 10.30
C THR A 17 19.51 7.35 9.50
N GLN A 18 19.60 7.16 8.18
CA GLN A 18 18.48 7.16 7.26
C GLN A 18 17.57 6.02 7.70
N THR A 19 16.54 6.36 8.46
CA THR A 19 15.52 5.41 8.89
C THR A 19 14.81 4.91 7.64
N ARG A 20 14.33 3.67 7.63
CA ARG A 20 13.70 3.12 6.42
C ARG A 20 12.47 3.94 6.04
N ARG A 21 11.73 4.47 7.02
CA ARG A 21 10.65 5.45 6.82
C ARG A 21 11.09 6.73 6.11
N GLY A 22 12.35 7.14 6.23
CA GLY A 22 12.94 8.29 5.54
C GLY A 22 12.92 8.15 4.01
N LEU A 23 13.02 6.92 3.51
CA LEU A 23 13.03 6.60 2.07
C LEU A 23 11.65 6.75 1.40
N LEU A 24 10.58 6.72 2.20
CA LEU A 24 9.22 6.80 1.71
C LEU A 24 8.83 8.26 1.42
N PRO A 25 8.34 8.59 0.20
CA PRO A 25 7.76 9.89 -0.11
C PRO A 25 6.60 10.22 0.80
N LEU A 26 6.36 11.52 1.02
CA LEU A 26 5.28 11.99 1.88
C LEU A 26 3.91 11.49 1.43
N TRP A 27 3.64 11.44 0.12
CA TRP A 27 2.40 10.89 -0.42
C TRP A 27 2.18 9.41 -0.03
N ILE A 28 3.23 8.58 -0.09
CA ILE A 28 3.13 7.17 0.35
C ILE A 28 2.86 7.09 1.85
N LYS A 29 3.45 7.97 2.67
CA LYS A 29 3.18 8.02 4.12
C LYS A 29 1.72 8.33 4.42
N VAL A 30 1.08 9.21 3.64
CA VAL A 30 -0.36 9.49 3.76
C VAL A 30 -1.18 8.23 3.48
N PHE A 31 -0.88 7.51 2.39
CA PHE A 31 -1.57 6.24 2.08
C PHE A 31 -1.35 5.15 3.12
N ILE A 32 -0.14 5.04 3.66
CA ILE A 32 0.18 4.11 4.75
C ILE A 32 -0.72 4.40 5.94
N TRP A 33 -0.80 5.66 6.37
CA TRP A 33 -1.62 6.05 7.51
C TRP A 33 -3.12 5.78 7.24
N LEU A 34 -3.60 6.12 6.04
CA LEU A 34 -4.98 5.85 5.61
C LEU A 34 -5.31 4.35 5.72
N PHE A 35 -4.58 3.49 5.01
CA PHE A 35 -4.85 2.05 5.01
C PHE A 35 -4.54 1.37 6.33
N PHE A 36 -3.64 1.93 7.14
CA PHE A 36 -3.40 1.45 8.49
C PHE A 36 -4.62 1.69 9.38
N PHE A 37 -5.22 2.89 9.31
CA PHE A 37 -6.44 3.20 10.05
C PHE A 37 -7.64 2.37 9.58
N PHE A 38 -7.89 2.33 8.27
CA PHE A 38 -8.97 1.51 7.69
C PHE A 38 -8.77 0.01 7.94
N GLY A 39 -7.54 -0.48 7.82
CA GLY A 39 -7.19 -1.86 8.14
C GLY A 39 -7.36 -2.20 9.63
N GLY A 40 -7.15 -1.23 10.53
CA GLY A 40 -7.38 -1.37 11.97
C GLY A 40 -8.87 -1.39 12.34
N ILE A 41 -9.72 -0.66 11.61
CA ILE A 41 -11.18 -0.65 11.81
C ILE A 41 -11.85 -1.86 11.13
N LEU A 42 -11.16 -2.52 10.20
CA LEU A 42 -11.67 -3.66 9.45
C LEU A 42 -12.32 -4.77 10.31
N PRO A 43 -11.75 -5.22 11.44
CA PRO A 43 -12.39 -6.22 12.30
C PRO A 43 -13.71 -5.73 12.90
N ILE A 44 -13.79 -4.44 13.24
CA ILE A 44 -15.01 -3.80 13.73
C ILE A 44 -16.06 -3.80 12.62
N GLY A 45 -15.68 -3.41 11.40
CA GLY A 45 -16.54 -3.47 10.22
C GLY A 45 -17.08 -4.88 9.93
N LEU A 46 -16.26 -5.91 10.14
CA LEU A 46 -16.68 -7.31 10.00
C LEU A 46 -17.74 -7.70 11.03
N VAL A 47 -17.57 -7.30 12.30
CA VAL A 47 -18.57 -7.52 13.36
C VAL A 47 -19.88 -6.80 13.02
N PHE A 48 -19.85 -5.55 12.57
CA PHE A 48 -21.06 -4.84 12.14
C PHE A 48 -21.72 -5.50 10.92
N GLY A 49 -20.93 -6.00 9.97
CA GLY A 49 -21.43 -6.79 8.84
C GLY A 49 -22.15 -8.06 9.30
N LEU A 50 -21.64 -8.75 10.32
CA LEU A 50 -22.30 -9.90 10.96
C LEU A 50 -23.60 -9.52 11.67
N LEU A 51 -23.71 -8.30 12.20
CA LEU A 51 -24.93 -7.75 12.77
C LEU A 51 -25.95 -7.29 11.71
N GLY A 52 -25.66 -7.50 10.43
CA GLY A 52 -26.55 -7.17 9.32
C GLY A 52 -26.48 -5.71 8.86
N TRP A 53 -25.49 -4.94 9.31
CA TRP A 53 -25.29 -3.57 8.83
C TRP A 53 -24.73 -3.58 7.41
N GLN A 54 -25.29 -2.72 6.57
CA GLN A 54 -24.86 -2.55 5.18
C GLN A 54 -24.03 -1.28 5.07
N PHE A 55 -22.93 -1.36 4.36
CA PHE A 55 -22.06 -0.22 4.07
C PHE A 55 -21.37 -0.44 2.73
N ASP A 56 -21.17 0.66 2.02
CA ASP A 56 -20.61 0.62 0.67
C ASP A 56 -19.09 0.45 0.75
N MET A 57 -18.58 -0.59 0.09
CA MET A 57 -17.16 -0.83 -0.07
C MET A 57 -16.83 -0.87 -1.55
N ALA A 58 -15.83 -0.08 -1.95
CA ALA A 58 -15.32 -0.09 -3.31
C ALA A 58 -13.78 -0.07 -3.30
N LEU A 59 -13.17 -0.96 -4.09
CA LEU A 59 -11.72 -1.00 -4.27
C LEU A 59 -11.36 -1.72 -5.58
N TYR A 60 -10.48 -1.13 -6.38
CA TYR A 60 -10.00 -1.73 -7.64
C TYR A 60 -11.12 -2.07 -8.62
N GLY A 61 -12.14 -1.20 -8.68
CA GLY A 61 -13.33 -1.41 -9.52
C GLY A 61 -14.35 -2.42 -8.98
N LEU A 62 -14.02 -3.19 -7.93
CA LEU A 62 -15.00 -4.04 -7.24
C LEU A 62 -15.81 -3.21 -6.27
N GLU A 63 -17.13 -3.30 -6.35
CA GLU A 63 -18.05 -2.62 -5.44
C GLU A 63 -19.07 -3.61 -4.84
N THR A 64 -19.43 -3.39 -3.57
CA THR A 64 -20.50 -4.12 -2.92
C THR A 64 -21.07 -3.34 -1.74
N THR A 65 -22.38 -3.51 -1.53
CA THR A 65 -23.11 -2.99 -0.37
C THR A 65 -23.34 -4.07 0.70
N PHE A 66 -23.08 -5.35 0.34
CA PHE A 66 -23.31 -6.51 1.18
C PHE A 66 -21.98 -7.07 1.71
N PRO A 67 -21.58 -6.74 2.95
CA PRO A 67 -20.27 -7.11 3.50
C PRO A 67 -20.04 -8.63 3.59
N LEU A 68 -21.09 -9.43 3.79
CA LEU A 68 -21.02 -10.90 3.90
C LEU A 68 -21.19 -11.64 2.55
N SER A 69 -21.34 -10.91 1.45
CA SER A 69 -21.35 -11.52 0.12
C SER A 69 -19.95 -12.00 -0.28
N LEU A 70 -19.85 -12.85 -1.32
CA LEU A 70 -18.56 -13.31 -1.83
C LEU A 70 -17.67 -12.13 -2.27
N SER A 71 -18.24 -11.12 -2.93
CA SER A 71 -17.52 -9.89 -3.29
C SER A 71 -17.13 -9.06 -2.06
N GLY A 72 -17.99 -9.01 -1.03
CA GLY A 72 -17.70 -8.41 0.27
C GLY A 72 -16.49 -9.04 0.95
N LEU A 73 -16.43 -10.37 1.03
CA LEU A 73 -15.30 -11.10 1.61
C LEU A 73 -14.00 -10.87 0.84
N ILE A 74 -14.06 -10.81 -0.49
CA ILE A 74 -12.89 -10.47 -1.32
C ILE A 74 -12.40 -9.05 -1.02
N LEU A 75 -13.32 -8.06 -0.96
CA LEU A 75 -12.99 -6.67 -0.63
C LEU A 75 -12.40 -6.54 0.78
N PHE A 76 -12.98 -7.23 1.77
CA PHE A 76 -12.41 -7.34 3.11
C PHE A 76 -11.00 -7.90 3.10
N GLY A 77 -10.76 -8.97 2.33
CA GLY A 77 -9.43 -9.54 2.14
C GLY A 77 -8.44 -8.54 1.54
N LEU A 78 -8.85 -7.79 0.52
CA LEU A 78 -8.03 -6.76 -0.11
C LEU A 78 -7.69 -5.62 0.88
N PHE A 79 -8.67 -5.11 1.61
CA PHE A 79 -8.43 -4.09 2.65
C PHE A 79 -7.54 -4.63 3.79
N ALA A 80 -7.69 -5.90 4.17
CA ALA A 80 -6.84 -6.54 5.17
C ALA A 80 -5.37 -6.63 4.68
N VAL A 81 -5.14 -7.03 3.43
CA VAL A 81 -3.81 -7.04 2.81
C VAL A 81 -3.22 -5.62 2.80
N LYS A 82 -4.01 -4.60 2.47
CA LYS A 82 -3.57 -3.19 2.53
C LYS A 82 -3.19 -2.74 3.93
N GLY A 83 -3.99 -3.10 4.93
CA GLY A 83 -3.68 -2.86 6.33
C GLY A 83 -2.36 -3.53 6.74
N MET A 84 -2.16 -4.78 6.34
CA MET A 84 -0.93 -5.54 6.63
C MET A 84 0.30 -4.92 5.94
N VAL A 85 0.19 -4.52 4.68
CA VAL A 85 1.25 -3.81 3.93
C VAL A 85 1.61 -2.51 4.63
N SER A 86 0.61 -1.69 4.96
CA SER A 86 0.80 -0.43 5.67
C SER A 86 1.45 -0.62 7.02
N PHE A 87 1.02 -1.63 7.78
CA PHE A 87 1.66 -1.99 9.04
C PHE A 87 3.12 -2.41 8.84
N GLY A 88 3.43 -3.21 7.82
CA GLY A 88 4.81 -3.64 7.52
C GLY A 88 5.73 -2.50 7.10
N LEU A 89 5.22 -1.57 6.28
CA LEU A 89 5.95 -0.37 5.87
C LEU A 89 6.13 0.59 7.05
N TRP A 90 5.08 0.78 7.85
CA TRP A 90 5.14 1.60 9.06
C TRP A 90 6.12 1.00 10.05
N THR A 91 6.04 -0.28 10.38
CA THR A 91 6.97 -0.94 11.33
C THR A 91 8.35 -1.25 10.76
N GLU A 92 8.68 -0.70 9.59
CA GLU A 92 10.01 -0.79 8.98
C GLU A 92 10.47 -2.22 8.69
N LYS A 93 9.54 -3.18 8.52
CA LYS A 93 9.89 -4.60 8.36
C LYS A 93 10.46 -4.91 6.97
N ASP A 94 11.35 -5.91 6.90
CA ASP A 94 11.98 -6.34 5.64
C ASP A 94 10.95 -6.85 4.62
N TRP A 95 9.86 -7.45 5.10
CA TRP A 95 8.78 -7.96 4.27
C TRP A 95 7.82 -6.86 3.79
N GLY A 96 7.80 -5.67 4.42
CA GLY A 96 6.84 -4.61 4.12
C GLY A 96 6.92 -4.13 2.67
N VAL A 97 8.13 -3.85 2.19
CA VAL A 97 8.35 -3.44 0.79
C VAL A 97 8.05 -4.57 -0.20
N ARG A 98 8.32 -5.82 0.17
CA ARG A 98 8.02 -6.98 -0.70
C ARG A 98 6.51 -7.16 -0.85
N LEU A 99 5.76 -7.09 0.24
CA LEU A 99 4.29 -7.17 0.20
C LEU A 99 3.68 -5.95 -0.52
N ALA A 100 4.24 -4.74 -0.33
CA ALA A 100 3.79 -3.55 -1.05
C ALA A 100 3.91 -3.68 -2.58
N ILE A 101 5.02 -4.26 -3.06
CA ILE A 101 5.20 -4.55 -4.49
C ILE A 101 4.18 -5.60 -4.95
N ALA A 102 3.94 -6.65 -4.16
CA ALA A 102 2.96 -7.69 -4.49
C ALA A 102 1.53 -7.12 -4.55
N ASP A 103 1.11 -6.35 -3.55
CA ASP A 103 -0.21 -5.69 -3.47
C ASP A 103 -0.43 -4.75 -4.66
N ALA A 104 0.58 -3.95 -5.03
CA ALA A 104 0.50 -3.10 -6.21
C ALA A 104 0.35 -3.89 -7.51
N MET A 105 1.05 -5.02 -7.66
CA MET A 105 0.88 -5.87 -8.85
C MET A 105 -0.52 -6.49 -8.91
N VAL A 106 -1.02 -7.00 -7.79
CA VAL A 106 -2.39 -7.54 -7.69
C VAL A 106 -3.42 -6.47 -8.05
N GLY A 107 -3.28 -5.26 -7.52
CA GLY A 107 -4.17 -4.15 -7.85
C GLY A 107 -4.15 -3.77 -9.33
N ILE A 108 -2.97 -3.71 -9.97
CA ILE A 108 -2.87 -3.48 -11.42
C ILE A 108 -3.62 -4.59 -12.18
N VAL A 109 -3.43 -5.85 -11.81
CA VAL A 109 -4.10 -6.98 -12.48
C VAL A 109 -5.61 -6.90 -12.32
N ILE A 110 -6.12 -6.60 -11.12
CA ILE A 110 -7.56 -6.45 -10.88
C ILE A 110 -8.13 -5.27 -11.69
N CYS A 111 -7.47 -4.11 -11.67
CA CYS A 111 -7.91 -2.95 -12.45
C CYS A 111 -7.91 -3.22 -13.96
N LEU A 112 -6.92 -3.95 -14.49
CA LEU A 112 -6.90 -4.33 -15.90
C LEU A 112 -7.98 -5.36 -16.23
N PHE A 113 -8.20 -6.34 -15.35
CA PHE A 113 -9.26 -7.32 -15.51
C PHE A 113 -10.64 -6.63 -15.54
N ASP A 114 -10.90 -5.74 -14.59
CA ASP A 114 -12.14 -5.00 -14.53
C ASP A 114 -12.32 -4.08 -15.76
N MET A 115 -11.27 -3.40 -16.21
CA MET A 115 -11.36 -2.52 -17.39
C MET A 115 -11.53 -3.26 -18.72
N PHE A 116 -10.92 -4.44 -18.89
CA PHE A 116 -10.88 -5.15 -20.17
C PHE A 116 -11.74 -6.41 -20.23
N VAL A 117 -12.19 -6.97 -19.11
CA VAL A 117 -12.97 -8.22 -19.09
C VAL A 117 -14.41 -7.97 -18.68
N MET A 118 -14.65 -7.16 -17.64
CA MET A 118 -16.02 -6.87 -17.19
C MET A 118 -16.94 -6.25 -18.26
N PRO A 119 -16.52 -5.29 -19.10
CA PRO A 119 -17.42 -4.75 -20.13
C PRO A 119 -17.85 -5.79 -21.17
N PHE A 120 -17.16 -6.92 -21.32
CA PHE A 120 -17.60 -8.03 -22.19
C PHE A 120 -18.60 -8.98 -21.50
N LEU A 121 -18.69 -8.93 -20.17
CA LEU A 121 -19.63 -9.72 -19.36
C LEU A 121 -20.91 -8.94 -19.02
N GLN A 122 -20.90 -7.62 -19.22
CA GLN A 122 -22.04 -6.73 -18.94
C GLN A 122 -22.84 -6.45 -20.21
N GLU A 123 -24.17 -6.37 -20.06
CA GLU A 123 -25.08 -6.11 -21.18
C GLU A 123 -24.95 -4.68 -21.74
N THR A 124 -24.42 -3.75 -20.94
CA THR A 124 -24.12 -2.37 -21.35
C THR A 124 -22.63 -2.08 -21.16
N PRO A 125 -21.81 -2.14 -22.22
CA PRO A 125 -20.38 -1.90 -22.13
C PRO A 125 -20.09 -0.42 -21.87
N ALA A 126 -19.76 -0.07 -20.62
CA ALA A 126 -19.22 1.23 -20.27
C ALA A 126 -17.71 1.10 -20.01
N ILE A 127 -16.90 1.63 -20.93
CA ILE A 127 -15.43 1.66 -20.75
C ILE A 127 -15.10 2.85 -19.86
N GLY A 128 -15.00 2.60 -18.56
CA GLY A 128 -14.49 3.56 -17.58
C GLY A 128 -13.01 3.36 -17.34
N ILE A 129 -12.18 4.38 -17.63
CA ILE A 129 -10.76 4.34 -17.21
C ILE A 129 -10.72 4.38 -15.68
N ARG A 130 -10.20 3.33 -15.05
CA ARG A 130 -10.02 3.29 -13.60
C ARG A 130 -8.88 4.22 -13.19
N LEU A 131 -9.25 5.38 -12.65
CA LEU A 131 -8.31 6.39 -12.14
C LEU A 131 -7.39 5.84 -11.04
N GLU A 132 -7.74 4.72 -10.42
CA GLU A 132 -6.92 3.97 -9.44
C GLU A 132 -5.62 3.40 -10.05
N LEU A 133 -5.58 3.17 -11.38
CA LEU A 133 -4.40 2.64 -12.06
C LEU A 133 -3.28 3.69 -12.16
N ILE A 134 -3.64 4.96 -12.34
CA ILE A 134 -2.72 6.10 -12.46
C ILE A 134 -1.79 6.23 -11.24
N PRO A 135 -2.27 6.21 -9.98
CA PRO A 135 -1.41 6.24 -8.80
C PRO A 135 -0.68 4.91 -8.53
N LEU A 136 -1.18 3.77 -9.01
CA LEU A 136 -0.56 2.46 -8.77
C LEU A 136 0.77 2.26 -9.51
N ILE A 137 0.86 2.74 -10.74
CA ILE A 137 2.08 2.65 -11.57
C ILE A 137 3.28 3.39 -10.92
N PRO A 138 3.20 4.70 -10.59
CA PRO A 138 4.30 5.42 -9.96
C PRO A 138 4.61 4.85 -8.56
N TYR A 139 3.58 4.39 -7.83
CA TYR A 139 3.78 3.67 -6.58
C TYR A 139 4.65 2.42 -6.76
N LEU A 140 4.31 1.53 -7.70
CA LEU A 140 5.06 0.31 -7.97
C LEU A 140 6.52 0.60 -8.37
N ILE A 141 6.74 1.56 -9.27
CA ILE A 141 8.09 1.96 -9.70
C ILE A 141 8.89 2.47 -8.51
N LYS A 142 8.29 3.30 -7.66
CA LYS A 142 8.96 3.85 -6.49
C LYS A 142 9.28 2.76 -5.47
N MET A 143 8.34 1.86 -5.17
CA MET A 143 8.54 0.74 -4.25
C MET A 143 9.64 -0.22 -4.71
N ARG A 144 9.74 -0.46 -6.03
CA ARG A 144 10.84 -1.24 -6.62
C ARG A 144 12.20 -0.56 -6.45
N LYS A 145 12.27 0.76 -6.67
CA LYS A 145 13.52 1.52 -6.50
C LYS A 145 14.00 1.49 -5.05
N ILE A 146 13.12 1.78 -4.10
CA ILE A 146 13.49 1.80 -2.67
C ILE A 146 13.80 0.41 -2.13
N ARG A 147 13.38 -0.69 -2.78
CA ARG A 147 13.62 -2.06 -2.31
C ARG A 147 15.11 -2.34 -2.06
N ILE A 148 15.98 -1.83 -2.93
CA ILE A 148 17.43 -2.03 -2.82
C ILE A 148 17.94 -1.23 -1.62
N GLU A 149 17.63 0.06 -1.57
CA GLU A 149 18.02 0.97 -0.48
C GLU A 149 17.51 0.47 0.89
N TRP A 150 16.28 -0.02 0.94
CA TRP A 150 15.64 -0.58 2.14
C TRP A 150 16.33 -1.84 2.64
N ALA A 151 16.79 -2.72 1.72
CA ALA A 151 17.53 -3.92 2.08
C ALA A 151 18.96 -3.60 2.57
N THR A 152 19.59 -2.57 2.03
CA THR A 152 20.92 -2.12 2.49
C THR A 152 20.85 -1.47 3.88
N THR A 153 19.88 -0.58 4.11
CA THR A 153 19.64 0.01 5.44
C THR A 153 19.30 -1.05 6.48
N ALA A 154 18.66 -2.15 6.06
CA ALA A 154 18.35 -3.27 6.94
C ALA A 154 19.58 -3.95 7.55
N GLN A 155 20.66 -4.07 6.77
CA GLN A 155 21.89 -4.72 7.22
C GLN A 155 22.71 -3.82 8.15
N LYS A 156 22.61 -2.49 8.01
CA LYS A 156 23.34 -1.53 8.87
C LYS A 156 22.75 -1.41 10.29
N GLN A 157 21.53 -1.90 10.50
CA GLN A 157 20.80 -1.82 11.78
C GLN A 157 20.79 -3.14 12.58
N ARG A 158 21.43 -4.20 12.09
CA ARG A 158 21.64 -5.47 12.81
C ARG A 158 23.08 -5.55 13.29
#